data_AF-A0A2H1I5L6-F1
#
_entry.id   AF-A0A2H1I5L6-F1
#
_cell.length_a   1.000
_cell.length_b   1.000
_cell.length_c   1.000
_cell.angle_alpha   90.00
_cell.angle_beta   90.00
_cell.angle_gamma   90.00
#
_symmetry.space_group_name_H-M   'P 1'
#
loop_
_entity.id
_entity.type
_entity.pdbx_description
1 polymer ?
#
loop_
_entity_poly.entity_id
_entity_poly.type
_entity_poly.pdbx_seq_one_letter_code
_entity_poly.pdbx_strand_id
1 'polypeptide(L)'
;MTAIGLALFAQGKPEDARSTLAVGVIVGAVSGATVIYQVERWSLTKQSLVHFVLMAVTVLPALLLSGWFPLDSVGGYLAVVGIFLAVGALLWGVMYLIFTRLVSKQRA
;
A
#
# COMPACT_ATOMS: atom_id res chain seq x y z
N MET A 1 -3.44 -6.73 13.80
CA MET A 1 -4.34 -7.12 12.69
C MET A 1 -4.33 -8.62 12.41
N THR A 2 -3.17 -9.29 12.32
CA THR A 2 -3.09 -10.74 12.01
C THR A 2 -3.81 -11.65 13.02
N ALA A 3 -3.60 -11.43 14.33
CA ALA A 3 -4.27 -12.23 15.37
C ALA A 3 -5.80 -12.06 15.36
N ILE A 4 -6.28 -10.84 15.08
CA ILE A 4 -7.72 -10.54 14.98
C ILE A 4 -8.31 -11.22 13.75
N GLY A 5 -7.62 -11.17 12.59
CA GLY A 5 -8.05 -11.86 11.38
C GLY A 5 -8.17 -13.37 11.58
N LEU A 6 -7.19 -14.00 12.24
CA LEU A 6 -7.24 -15.42 12.58
C LEU A 6 -8.37 -15.75 13.56
N ALA A 7 -8.59 -14.89 14.57
CA ALA A 7 -9.67 -15.07 15.53
C ALA A 7 -11.06 -14.94 14.86
N LEU A 8 -11.22 -14.02 13.90
CA LEU A 8 -12.46 -13.86 13.12
C LEU A 8 -12.71 -15.06 12.22
N PHE A 9 -11.66 -15.61 11.61
CA PHE A 9 -11.76 -16.82 10.82
C PHE A 9 -12.22 -18.01 11.67
N ALA A 10 -11.64 -18.19 12.86
CA ALA A 10 -12.05 -19.22 13.82
C ALA A 10 -13.49 -19.04 14.33
N GLN A 11 -14.00 -17.80 14.34
CA GLN A 11 -15.39 -17.47 14.69
C GLN A 11 -16.38 -17.66 13.53
N GLY A 12 -15.94 -18.15 12.36
CA GLY A 12 -16.81 -18.31 11.19
C GLY A 12 -17.17 -16.99 10.49
N LYS A 13 -16.35 -15.94 10.65
CA LYS A 13 -16.49 -14.64 9.97
C LYS A 13 -15.39 -14.43 8.92
N PRO A 14 -15.36 -15.21 7.83
CA PRO A 14 -14.26 -15.19 6.86
C PRO A 14 -14.15 -13.85 6.11
N GLU A 15 -15.28 -13.17 5.89
CA GLU A 15 -15.36 -11.85 5.24
C GLU A 15 -14.65 -10.76 6.05
N ASP A 16 -14.90 -10.71 7.35
CA ASP A 16 -14.24 -9.78 8.27
C ASP A 16 -12.76 -10.13 8.46
N ALA A 17 -12.44 -11.44 8.46
CA ALA A 17 -11.09 -11.95 8.59
C ALA A 17 -10.20 -11.51 7.43
N ARG A 18 -10.63 -11.72 6.17
CA ARG A 18 -9.86 -11.32 4.98
C ARG A 18 -9.65 -9.81 4.91
N SER A 19 -10.66 -9.01 5.27
CA SER A 19 -10.56 -7.56 5.33
C SER A 19 -9.51 -7.12 6.36
N THR A 20 -9.56 -7.69 7.56
CA THR A 20 -8.62 -7.38 8.64
C THR A 20 -7.18 -7.76 8.27
N LEU A 21 -6.99 -8.92 7.64
CA LEU A 21 -5.69 -9.37 7.17
C LEU A 21 -5.14 -8.45 6.08
N ALA A 22 -5.97 -8.06 5.10
CA ALA A 22 -5.58 -7.13 4.05
C ALA A 22 -5.11 -5.79 4.62
N VAL A 23 -5.86 -5.18 5.55
CA VAL A 23 -5.43 -3.95 6.24
C VAL A 23 -4.09 -4.14 6.94
N GLY A 24 -3.91 -5.27 7.63
CA GLY A 24 -2.66 -5.60 8.30
C GLY A 24 -1.46 -5.63 7.35
N VAL A 25 -1.61 -6.27 6.20
CA VAL A 25 -0.57 -6.32 5.16
C VAL A 25 -0.29 -4.93 4.59
N ILE A 26 -1.34 -4.16 4.27
CA ILE A 26 -1.19 -2.82 3.69
C ILE A 26 -0.44 -1.90 4.65
N VAL A 27 -0.86 -1.82 5.92
CA VAL A 27 -0.22 -0.97 6.92
C VAL A 27 1.22 -1.42 7.16
N GLY A 28 1.44 -2.74 7.34
CA GLY A 28 2.78 -3.28 7.55
C GLY A 28 3.73 -2.99 6.40
N ALA A 29 3.28 -3.18 5.16
CA ALA A 29 4.07 -2.90 3.96
C ALA A 29 4.39 -1.40 3.83
N VAL A 30 3.39 -0.52 3.96
CA VAL A 30 3.57 0.94 3.83
C VAL A 30 4.53 1.46 4.90
N SER A 31 4.33 1.06 6.17
CA SER A 31 5.21 1.48 7.27
C SER A 31 6.62 0.91 7.13
N GLY A 32 6.75 -0.38 6.80
CA GLY A 32 8.06 -1.04 6.64
C GLY A 32 8.85 -0.49 5.45
N ALA A 33 8.18 -0.14 4.36
CA ALA A 33 8.81 0.38 3.15
C ALA A 33 9.41 1.79 3.31
N THR A 34 9.14 2.48 4.43
CA THR A 34 9.69 3.82 4.70
C THR A 34 11.22 3.82 4.75
N VAL A 35 11.83 2.70 5.18
CA VAL A 35 13.30 2.55 5.25
C VAL A 35 13.99 2.69 3.89
N ILE A 36 13.27 2.47 2.78
CA ILE A 36 13.79 2.63 1.41
C ILE A 36 14.27 4.07 1.18
N TYR A 37 13.57 5.06 1.73
CA TYR A 37 13.90 6.49 1.58
C TYR A 37 15.05 6.94 2.49
N GLN A 38 15.52 6.08 3.39
CA GLN A 38 16.70 6.34 4.23
C GLN A 38 18.00 5.89 3.55
N VAL A 39 17.96 5.32 2.34
CA VAL A 39 19.16 4.86 1.64
C VAL A 39 19.76 6.02 0.82
N GLU A 40 20.69 6.79 1.39
CA GLU A 40 21.20 8.05 0.80
C GLU A 40 21.93 7.85 -0.52
N ARG A 41 22.56 6.68 -0.72
CA ARG A 41 23.27 6.34 -1.96
C ARG A 41 22.34 6.13 -3.17
N TRP A 42 21.02 6.02 -2.96
CA TRP A 42 20.05 5.82 -4.04
C TRP A 42 19.44 7.16 -4.45
N SER A 43 19.30 7.36 -5.76
CA SER A 43 18.51 8.48 -6.27
C SER A 43 17.05 8.32 -5.86
N LEU A 44 16.33 9.45 -5.73
CA LEU A 44 14.90 9.45 -5.40
C LEU A 44 14.09 8.60 -6.38
N THR A 45 14.44 8.61 -7.67
CA THR A 45 13.82 7.75 -8.69
C THR A 45 13.99 6.27 -8.37
N LYS A 46 15.20 5.85 -7.97
CA LYS A 46 15.47 4.45 -7.60
C LYS A 46 14.71 4.06 -6.33
N GLN A 47 14.71 4.92 -5.31
CA GLN A 47 13.94 4.69 -4.08
C GLN A 47 12.44 4.55 -4.39
N SER A 48 11.90 5.44 -5.24
CA SER A 48 10.49 5.44 -5.63
C SER A 48 10.11 4.20 -6.44
N LEU A 49 10.96 3.77 -7.38
CA LEU A 49 10.72 2.56 -8.17
C LEU A 49 10.71 1.31 -7.28
N VAL A 50 11.68 1.17 -6.38
CA VAL A 50 11.74 0.02 -5.47
C VAL A 50 10.55 0.02 -4.52
N HIS A 51 10.18 1.18 -3.97
CA HIS A 51 8.98 1.32 -3.14
C HIS A 51 7.71 0.93 -3.92
N PHE A 52 7.56 1.42 -5.15
CA PHE A 52 6.41 1.10 -6.00
C PHE A 52 6.30 -0.40 -6.30
N VAL A 53 7.41 -1.04 -6.68
CA VAL A 53 7.44 -2.50 -6.91
C VAL A 53 7.08 -3.26 -5.64
N LEU A 54 7.59 -2.83 -4.47
CA LEU A 54 7.23 -3.43 -3.20
C LEU A 54 5.74 -3.30 -2.90
N MET A 55 5.13 -2.13 -3.15
CA MET A 55 3.69 -1.93 -3.01
C MET A 55 2.89 -2.80 -4.00
N ALA A 56 3.38 -2.94 -5.23
CA ALA A 56 2.74 -3.78 -6.25
C ALA A 56 2.73 -5.27 -5.90
N VAL A 57 3.73 -5.78 -5.16
CA VAL A 57 3.76 -7.19 -4.73
C VAL A 57 3.14 -7.44 -3.35
N THR A 58 2.80 -6.38 -2.60
CA THR A 58 2.22 -6.49 -1.24
C THR A 58 0.81 -5.93 -1.17
N VAL A 59 0.64 -4.63 -1.42
CA VAL A 59 -0.61 -3.89 -1.32
C VAL A 59 -1.59 -4.32 -2.41
N LEU A 60 -1.16 -4.44 -3.67
CA LEU A 60 -2.07 -4.82 -4.76
C LEU A 60 -2.66 -6.23 -4.56
N PRO A 61 -1.89 -7.28 -4.24
CA PRO A 61 -2.46 -8.57 -3.85
C PRO A 61 -3.38 -8.49 -2.63
N ALA A 62 -3.03 -7.70 -1.61
CA ALA A 62 -3.88 -7.50 -0.45
C ALA A 62 -5.24 -6.86 -0.83
N LEU A 63 -5.27 -5.90 -1.76
CA LEU A 63 -6.50 -5.29 -2.28
C LEU A 63 -7.36 -6.28 -3.06
N LEU A 64 -6.74 -7.17 -3.84
CA LEU A 64 -7.45 -8.20 -4.60
C LEU A 64 -8.03 -9.29 -3.67
N LEU A 65 -7.34 -9.61 -2.57
CA LEU A 65 -7.75 -10.65 -1.63
C LEU A 65 -8.61 -10.12 -0.46
N SER A 66 -8.76 -8.80 -0.32
CA SER A 66 -9.50 -8.17 0.79
C SER A 66 -11.00 -8.44 0.73
N GLY A 67 -11.52 -8.71 -0.47
CA GLY A 67 -12.94 -8.82 -0.73
C GLY A 67 -13.70 -7.50 -0.68
N TRP A 68 -13.01 -6.37 -0.81
CA TRP A 68 -13.62 -5.04 -0.90
C TRP A 68 -14.22 -4.76 -2.27
N PHE A 69 -13.81 -5.51 -3.30
CA PHE A 69 -14.16 -5.26 -4.69
C PHE A 69 -14.84 -6.48 -5.30
N PRO A 70 -15.87 -6.28 -6.15
CA PRO A 70 -16.40 -7.34 -6.99
C PRO A 70 -15.36 -7.71 -8.06
N LEU A 71 -14.90 -8.96 -8.04
CA LEU A 71 -13.89 -9.51 -8.96
C LEU A 71 -14.48 -10.57 -9.89
N ASP A 72 -15.73 -10.35 -10.30
CA ASP A 72 -16.51 -11.20 -11.20
C ASP A 72 -16.20 -10.95 -12.69
N SER A 73 -15.48 -9.88 -13.01
CA SER A 73 -15.17 -9.46 -14.37
C SER A 73 -13.78 -8.85 -14.48
N VAL A 74 -13.22 -8.86 -15.70
CA VAL A 74 -11.95 -8.17 -16.02
C VAL A 74 -12.01 -6.69 -15.65
N GLY A 75 -13.18 -6.05 -15.81
CA GLY A 75 -13.40 -4.66 -15.39
C GLY A 75 -13.20 -4.44 -13.89
N GLY A 76 -13.61 -5.38 -13.05
CA GLY A 76 -13.37 -5.36 -11.60
C GLY A 76 -11.87 -5.35 -11.26
N TYR A 77 -11.10 -6.25 -11.88
CA TYR A 77 -9.63 -6.28 -11.70
C TYR A 77 -8.96 -4.98 -12.16
N LEU A 78 -9.36 -4.45 -13.33
CA LEU A 78 -8.83 -3.19 -13.84
C LEU A 78 -9.17 -2.00 -12.92
N ALA A 79 -10.35 -2.00 -12.31
CA ALA A 79 -10.74 -0.97 -11.35
C ALA A 79 -9.84 -1.01 -10.11
N VAL A 80 -9.52 -2.19 -9.57
CA VAL A 80 -8.61 -2.33 -8.42
C VAL A 80 -7.22 -1.83 -8.76
N VAL A 81 -6.68 -2.21 -9.94
CA VAL A 81 -5.38 -1.72 -10.42
C VAL A 81 -5.41 -0.21 -10.60
N GLY A 82 -6.47 0.34 -11.18
CA GLY A 82 -6.65 1.78 -11.36
C GLY A 82 -6.67 2.54 -10.03
N ILE A 83 -7.41 2.04 -9.03
CA ILE A 83 -7.45 2.62 -7.68
C ILE A 83 -6.07 2.55 -7.02
N PHE A 84 -5.39 1.41 -7.10
CA PHE A 84 -4.02 1.25 -6.58
C PHE A 84 -3.06 2.29 -7.17
N LEU A 85 -3.08 2.46 -8.50
CA LEU A 85 -2.23 3.43 -9.20
C LEU A 85 -2.59 4.88 -8.83
N ALA A 86 -3.89 5.21 -8.81
CA ALA A 86 -4.36 6.56 -8.52
C ALA A 86 -4.03 6.99 -7.08
N VAL A 87 -4.32 6.13 -6.10
CA VAL A 87 -4.02 6.40 -4.69
C VAL A 87 -2.51 6.40 -4.46
N GLY A 88 -1.77 5.47 -5.06
CA GLY A 88 -0.31 5.43 -4.96
C GLY A 88 0.34 6.69 -5.51
N ALA A 89 -0.09 7.17 -6.68
CA ALA A 89 0.39 8.41 -7.27
C ALA A 89 0.04 9.64 -6.42
N LEU A 90 -1.17 9.70 -5.87
CA LEU A 90 -1.61 10.77 -4.97
C LEU A 90 -0.75 10.82 -3.70
N LEU A 91 -0.61 9.69 -3.00
CA LEU A 91 0.18 9.61 -1.76
C LEU A 91 1.65 9.95 -2.01
N TRP A 92 2.24 9.39 -3.07
CA TRP A 92 3.62 9.69 -3.44
C TRP A 92 3.80 11.18 -3.77
N GLY A 93 2.88 11.77 -4.54
CA GLY A 93 2.91 13.19 -4.89
C GLY A 93 2.81 14.11 -3.66
N VAL A 94 1.89 13.83 -2.74
CA VAL A 94 1.74 14.60 -1.49
C VAL A 94 3.02 14.49 -0.64
N MET A 95 3.55 13.29 -0.44
CA MET A 95 4.79 13.09 0.34
C MET A 95 5.99 13.76 -0.33
N TYR A 96 6.11 13.66 -1.66
CA TYR A 96 7.16 14.33 -2.43
C TYR A 96 7.14 15.84 -2.20
N LEU A 97 5.95 16.47 -2.27
CA LEU A 97 5.81 17.90 -2.03
C LEU A 97 6.18 18.27 -0.59
N ILE A 98 5.70 17.52 0.41
CA ILE A 98 6.01 17.78 1.82
C ILE A 98 7.53 17.71 2.05
N PHE A 99 8.17 16.61 1.70
CA PHE A 99 9.59 16.39 2.04
C PHE A 99 10.56 17.16 1.14
N THR A 100 10.23 17.35 -0.14
CA THR A 100 11.16 17.97 -1.11
C THR A 100 10.89 19.46 -1.32
N ARG A 101 9.68 19.97 -1.11
CA ARG A 101 9.35 21.38 -1.36
C ARG A 101 9.08 22.17 -0.09
N LEU A 102 8.44 21.55 0.91
CA LEU A 102 8.07 22.27 2.14
C LEU A 102 9.19 22.18 3.19
N VAL A 103 9.65 20.97 3.50
CA VAL A 103 10.68 20.74 4.53
C VAL A 103 12.06 21.19 4.07
N SER A 104 12.42 21.00 2.80
CA SER A 104 13.70 21.49 2.27
C SER A 104 13.81 23.02 2.33
N LYS A 105 12.71 23.72 2.05
CA LYS A 105 12.63 25.19 2.07
C LYS A 105 12.73 25.77 3.49
N GLN A 106 12.48 24.97 4.53
CA GLN A 106 12.66 25.37 5.93
C GLN A 106 14.10 25.19 6.43
N ARG A 107 14.95 24.46 5.69
CA ARG A 107 16.35 24.19 6.05
C ARG A 107 17.38 24.98 5.23
N ALA A 108 16.94 25.75 4.24
CA ALA A 108 17.74 26.64 3.41
C ALA A 108 17.56 28.09 3.87
#